data_AF-A0A504II60-F1
#
_entry.id   AF-A0A504II60-F1
#
_cell.length_a   1.000
_cell.length_b   1.000
_cell.length_c   1.000
_cell.angle_alpha   90.00
_cell.angle_beta   90.00
_cell.angle_gamma   90.00
#
_symmetry.space_group_name_H-M   'P 1'
#
loop_
_entity.id
_entity.type
_entity.pdbx_description
1 polymer ?
#
loop_
_entity_poly.entity_id
_entity_poly.type
_entity_poly.pdbx_seq_one_letter_code
_entity_poly.pdbx_strand_id
1 'polypeptide(L)'
;VEALARMMGASRSGFAERFATIVGETPARYVTQVRMHQARQWLVRDRQKISVVATRLGYESDAAFSRAFKRVIGSAPSHLRAEEHAEIRQAG
;
A
#
# COMPACT_ATOMS: atom_id res chain seq x y z
N VAL A 1 -14.61 0.13 0.96
CA VAL A 1 -15.43 1.32 1.31
C VAL A 1 -16.91 0.98 1.28
N GLU A 2 -17.45 0.50 0.16
CA GLU A 2 -18.88 0.14 0.04
C GLU A 2 -19.33 -0.94 1.04
N ALA A 3 -18.54 -2.00 1.23
CA ALA A 3 -18.84 -3.02 2.23
C ALA A 3 -18.89 -2.46 3.67
N LEU A 4 -17.98 -1.53 4.01
CA LEU A 4 -17.96 -0.88 5.34
C LEU A 4 -19.14 0.08 5.51
N ALA A 5 -19.50 0.82 4.46
CA ALA A 5 -20.69 1.67 4.47
C ALA A 5 -21.96 0.85 4.73
N ARG A 6 -22.13 -0.29 4.03
CA ARG A 6 -23.23 -1.23 4.28
C ARG A 6 -23.24 -1.77 5.71
N MET A 7 -22.09 -2.19 6.22
CA MET A 7 -21.95 -2.70 7.60
C MET A 7 -22.35 -1.66 8.66
N MET A 8 -22.13 -0.37 8.37
CA MET A 8 -22.51 0.74 9.25
C MET A 8 -23.93 1.28 9.01
N GLY A 9 -24.73 0.67 8.13
CA GLY A 9 -26.05 1.20 7.77
C GLY A 9 -26.00 2.59 7.12
N ALA A 10 -24.87 2.95 6.50
CA ALA A 10 -24.63 4.26 5.93
C ALA A 10 -24.60 4.21 4.39
N SER A 11 -25.02 5.30 3.75
CA SER A 11 -24.69 5.53 2.35
C SER A 11 -23.16 5.64 2.17
N ARG A 12 -22.66 5.42 0.95
CA ARG A 12 -21.22 5.52 0.67
C ARG A 12 -20.67 6.91 1.01
N SER A 13 -21.40 7.97 0.68
CA SER A 13 -21.02 9.36 0.98
C SER A 13 -21.07 9.63 2.48
N GLY A 14 -22.14 9.24 3.17
CA GLY A 14 -22.26 9.45 4.62
C GLY A 14 -21.22 8.66 5.43
N PHE A 15 -20.82 7.48 4.97
CA PHE A 15 -19.68 6.75 5.53
C PHE A 15 -18.36 7.53 5.31
N ALA A 16 -18.11 7.98 4.08
CA ALA A 16 -16.87 8.67 3.74
C ALA A 16 -16.70 9.98 4.51
N GLU A 17 -17.78 10.74 4.68
CA GLU A 17 -17.80 11.97 5.48
C GLU A 17 -17.51 11.68 6.95
N ARG A 18 -18.28 10.79 7.59
CA ARG A 18 -18.05 10.42 9.01
C ARG A 18 -16.65 9.88 9.26
N PHE A 19 -16.15 9.02 8.36
CA PHE A 19 -14.80 8.49 8.44
C PHE A 19 -13.77 9.62 8.37
N ALA A 20 -13.90 10.55 7.42
CA ALA A 20 -12.96 11.65 7.26
C ALA A 20 -12.98 12.59 8.48
N THR A 21 -14.14 12.85 9.09
CA THR A 21 -14.23 13.66 10.32
C THR A 21 -13.48 13.02 11.50
N ILE A 22 -13.49 11.69 11.59
CA ILE A 22 -12.85 10.96 12.72
C ILE A 22 -11.36 10.70 12.45
N VAL A 23 -11.02 10.25 11.24
CA VAL A 23 -9.66 9.79 10.88
C VAL A 23 -8.81 10.91 10.29
N GLY A 24 -9.42 12.00 9.83
CA GLY A 24 -8.72 13.14 9.21
C GLY A 24 -8.38 12.94 7.73
N GLU A 25 -8.75 11.80 7.13
CA GLU A 25 -8.55 11.54 5.70
C GLU A 25 -9.66 10.69 5.08
N THR A 26 -9.74 10.66 3.76
CA THR A 26 -10.77 9.86 3.07
C THR A 26 -10.52 8.35 3.24
N PRO A 27 -11.57 7.52 3.27
CA PRO A 27 -11.39 6.07 3.37
C PRO A 27 -10.52 5.47 2.27
N ALA A 28 -10.61 5.99 1.05
CA ALA A 28 -9.83 5.51 -0.08
C ALA A 28 -8.32 5.78 0.12
N ARG A 29 -7.98 6.98 0.63
CA ARG A 29 -6.60 7.33 0.94
C ARG A 29 -6.06 6.47 2.09
N TYR A 30 -6.83 6.32 3.17
CA TYR A 30 -6.45 5.47 4.31
C TYR A 30 -6.20 4.01 3.88
N VAL A 31 -7.12 3.41 3.11
CA VAL A 31 -6.94 2.04 2.60
C VAL A 31 -5.70 1.93 1.71
N THR A 32 -5.43 2.96 0.90
CA THR A 32 -4.20 3.00 0.09
C THR A 32 -2.96 3.02 0.97
N GLN A 33 -2.96 3.80 2.05
CA GLN A 33 -1.86 3.85 3.01
C GLN A 33 -1.62 2.48 3.65
N VAL A 34 -2.66 1.86 4.21
CA VAL A 34 -2.59 0.54 4.85
C VAL A 34 -2.04 -0.51 3.87
N ARG A 35 -2.54 -0.53 2.62
CA ARG A 35 -2.08 -1.46 1.58
C ARG A 35 -0.60 -1.29 1.25
N MET A 36 -0.11 -0.06 1.16
CA MET A 36 1.31 0.19 0.84
C MET A 36 2.25 -0.16 1.99
N HIS A 37 1.82 0.05 3.24
CA HIS A 37 2.58 -0.41 4.40
C HIS A 37 2.67 -1.94 4.44
N GLN A 38 1.57 -2.64 4.11
CA GLN A 38 1.58 -4.10 3.96
C GLN A 38 2.49 -4.54 2.80
N ALA A 39 2.46 -3.82 1.68
CA ALA A 39 3.34 -4.09 0.53
C ALA A 39 4.82 -4.01 0.93
N ARG A 40 5.19 -2.99 1.73
CA ARG A 40 6.57 -2.84 2.23
C ARG A 40 6.98 -4.05 3.06
N GLN A 41 6.11 -4.56 3.93
CA GLN A 41 6.40 -5.78 4.70
C GLN A 41 6.63 -6.99 3.80
N TRP A 42 5.78 -7.21 2.79
CA TRP A 42 5.94 -8.33 1.86
C TRP A 42 7.22 -8.22 1.01
N LEU A 43 7.60 -7.00 0.62
CA LEU A 43 8.78 -6.78 -0.20
C LEU A 43 10.09 -6.92 0.58
N VAL A 44 10.16 -6.36 1.79
CA VAL A 44 11.39 -6.29 2.58
C VAL A 44 11.52 -7.54 3.46
N ARG A 45 10.54 -7.79 4.33
CA ARG A 45 10.61 -8.91 5.28
C ARG A 45 10.41 -10.25 4.59
N ASP A 46 9.37 -10.35 3.76
CA ASP A 46 8.98 -11.63 3.16
C ASP A 46 9.64 -11.85 1.78
N ARG A 47 10.47 -10.91 1.32
CA ARG A 47 11.27 -10.94 0.07
C ARG A 47 10.46 -11.30 -1.18
N GLN A 48 9.17 -10.95 -1.22
CA GLN A 48 8.30 -11.25 -2.36
C GLN A 48 8.71 -10.44 -3.59
N LYS A 49 8.48 -10.99 -4.79
CA LYS A 49 8.70 -10.27 -6.05
C LYS A 49 7.73 -9.09 -6.17
N ILE A 50 8.19 -7.95 -6.70
CA ILE A 50 7.33 -6.77 -6.95
C ILE A 50 6.07 -7.15 -7.73
N SER A 51 6.21 -7.94 -8.79
CA SER A 51 5.07 -8.34 -9.62
C SER A 51 4.01 -9.12 -8.83
N VAL A 52 4.42 -10.04 -7.97
CA VAL A 52 3.53 -10.80 -7.09
C VAL A 52 2.77 -9.87 -6.15
N VAL A 53 3.47 -8.91 -5.54
CA VAL A 53 2.87 -7.93 -4.62
C VAL A 53 1.90 -7.00 -5.36
N ALA A 54 2.28 -6.52 -6.56
CA ALA A 54 1.46 -5.66 -7.40
C ALA A 54 0.14 -6.35 -7.79
N THR A 55 0.21 -7.58 -8.32
CA THR A 55 -0.97 -8.39 -8.67
C THR A 55 -1.83 -8.66 -7.44
N ARG A 56 -1.24 -9.04 -6.31
CA ARG A 56 -1.99 -9.32 -5.07
C ARG A 56 -2.75 -8.11 -4.53
N LEU A 57 -2.25 -6.90 -4.79
CA LEU A 57 -2.92 -5.65 -4.40
C LEU A 57 -3.88 -5.11 -5.47
N GLY A 58 -3.98 -5.77 -6.63
CA GLY A 58 -4.90 -5.43 -7.71
C GLY A 58 -4.39 -4.38 -8.67
N TYR A 59 -3.06 -4.20 -8.80
CA TYR A 59 -2.49 -3.31 -9.80
C TYR A 59 -2.30 -4.03 -11.14
N GLU A 60 -2.69 -3.36 -12.22
CA GLU A 60 -2.56 -3.86 -13.60
C GLU A 60 -1.12 -3.87 -14.11
N SER A 61 -0.21 -3.15 -13.46
CA SER A 61 1.21 -3.15 -13.81
C SER A 61 2.11 -2.83 -12.62
N ASP A 62 3.33 -3.37 -12.65
CA ASP A 62 4.41 -3.06 -11.70
C ASP A 62 4.73 -1.56 -11.66
N ALA A 63 4.60 -0.86 -12.79
CA ALA A 63 4.82 0.57 -12.88
C ALA A 63 3.73 1.37 -12.14
N ALA A 64 2.45 0.99 -12.30
CA ALA A 64 1.35 1.61 -11.57
C ALA A 64 1.48 1.40 -10.06
N PHE A 65 1.81 0.18 -9.65
CA PHE A 65 2.13 -0.13 -8.26
C PHE A 65 3.30 0.70 -7.75
N SER A 66 4.43 0.73 -8.46
CA SER A 66 5.64 1.43 -8.02
C SER A 66 5.42 2.93 -7.83
N ARG A 67 4.63 3.57 -8.69
CA ARG A 67 4.24 5.00 -8.52
C ARG A 67 3.39 5.21 -7.27
N ALA A 68 2.39 4.36 -7.06
CA ALA A 68 1.53 4.45 -5.88
C ALA A 68 2.31 4.19 -4.58
N PHE A 69 3.20 3.19 -4.60
CA PHE A 69 4.08 2.85 -3.49
C PHE A 69 5.02 4.00 -3.16
N LYS A 70 5.75 4.55 -4.15
CA LYS A 70 6.66 5.68 -3.92
C LYS A 70 5.92 6.89 -3.33
N ARG A 71 4.71 7.18 -3.80
CA ARG A 71 3.90 8.29 -3.27
C ARG A 71 3.54 8.14 -1.79
N VAL A 72 3.37 6.91 -1.30
CA VAL A 72 2.98 6.65 0.09
C VAL A 72 4.19 6.39 0.99
N ILE A 73 5.16 5.61 0.52
CA ILE A 73 6.31 5.12 1.30
C ILE A 73 7.53 6.04 1.17
N GLY A 74 7.57 6.92 0.16
CA GLY A 74 8.68 7.85 -0.11
C GLY A 74 9.74 7.30 -1.06
N SER A 75 9.95 5.97 -1.07
CA SER A 75 10.95 5.30 -1.92
C SER A 75 10.31 4.28 -2.86
N ALA A 76 10.91 4.10 -4.04
CA ALA A 76 10.45 3.08 -4.98
C ALA A 76 10.75 1.66 -4.44
N PRO A 77 9.90 0.66 -4.71
CA PRO A 77 10.12 -0.73 -4.29
C PRO A 77 11.47 -1.33 -4.72
N SER A 78 12.02 -0.89 -5.85
CA SER A 78 13.32 -1.34 -6.36
C SER A 78 14.49 -0.86 -5.50
N HIS A 79 14.42 0.35 -4.94
CA HIS A 79 15.49 0.92 -4.12
C HIS A 79 15.62 0.18 -2.79
N LEU A 80 14.49 -0.13 -2.13
CA LEU A 80 14.49 -0.87 -0.86
C LEU A 80 15.12 -2.26 -0.99
N ARG A 81 14.95 -2.93 -2.14
CA ARG A 81 15.60 -4.21 -2.41
C ARG A 81 17.08 -4.07 -2.74
N ALA A 82 17.47 -3.01 -3.44
CA ALA A 82 18.86 -2.75 -3.78
C ALA A 82 19.73 -2.50 -2.54
N GLU A 83 19.20 -1.77 -1.54
CA GLU A 83 19.84 -1.54 -0.24
C GLU A 83 20.11 -2.88 0.49
N GLU A 84 19.11 -3.76 0.57
CA GLU A 84 19.27 -5.10 1.16
C GLU A 84 20.31 -5.97 0.42
N HIS A 85 20.38 -5.89 -0.92
CA HIS A 85 21.38 -6.61 -1.69
C HIS A 85 22.79 -6.02 -1.55
N ALA A 86 22.91 -4.74 -1.19
CA ALA A 86 24.20 -4.11 -0.90
C ALA A 86 24.72 -4.51 0.48
N GLU A 87 23.85 -4.56 1.48
CA GLU A 87 24.19 -5.01 2.85
C GLU A 87 24.65 -6.47 2.88
N ILE A 88 23.95 -7.38 2.18
CA ILE A 88 24.33 -8.80 2.11
C ILE A 88 25.71 -8.99 1.43
N ARG A 89 26.05 -8.16 0.44
CA ARG A 89 27.36 -8.21 -0.24
C ARG A 89 28.52 -7.61 0.56
N GLN A 90 28.25 -6.81 1.58
CA GLN A 90 29.26 -6.23 2.45
C GLN A 90 29.52 -7.09 3.70
N ALA A 91 28.59 -8.00 4.03
CA ALA A 91 28.66 -8.89 5.18
C ALA A 91 29.24 -10.29 4.87
N GLY A 92 29.68 -10.54 3.64
CA GLY A 92 30.32 -11.79 3.20
C GLY A 92 31.64 -11.52 2.49
#